data_AF-A0A534VIP1-F1
#
_entry.id   AF-A0A534VIP1-F1
#
_cell.length_a   1.000
_cell.length_b   1.000
_cell.length_c   1.000
_cell.angle_alpha   90.00
_cell.angle_beta   90.00
_cell.angle_gamma   90.00
#
_symmetry.space_group_name_H-M   'P 1'
#
loop_
_entity.id
_entity.type
_entity.pdbx_description
1 polymer ?
#
loop_
_entity_poly.entity_id
_entity_poly.type
_entity_poly.pdbx_seq_one_letter_code
_entity_poly.pdbx_strand_id
1 'polypeptide(L)'
;MVLVLKNDQMENLLPMSEEIDAIEQAFRELGQGKAMNAPRAWLRTPWKEEGGQHYFNNIMGLVPGVKSMALRIDSSFSKEVQVAGVTLFLLF
;
A
#
# COMPACT_ATOMS: atom_id res chain seq x y z
N MET A 1 17.88 -14.62 7.60
CA MET A 1 17.13 -15.56 6.75
C MET A 1 15.96 -14.80 6.15
N VAL A 2 15.65 -14.98 4.86
CA VAL A 2 14.58 -14.25 4.15
C VAL A 2 13.61 -15.26 3.56
N LEU A 3 12.31 -15.09 3.82
CA LEU A 3 11.24 -15.87 3.20
C LEU A 3 10.68 -15.06 2.02
N VAL A 4 10.53 -15.69 0.86
CA VAL A 4 9.94 -15.09 -0.33
C VAL A 4 8.69 -15.88 -0.68
N LEU A 5 7.53 -15.22 -0.62
CA LEU A 5 6.23 -15.77 -0.98
C LEU A 5 5.79 -15.17 -2.32
N LYS A 6 5.42 -16.03 -3.27
CA LYS A 6 4.83 -15.65 -4.55
C LYS A 6 3.29 -15.60 -4.45
N ASN A 7 2.64 -14.97 -5.41
CA ASN A 7 1.19 -14.75 -5.39
C ASN A 7 0.37 -16.05 -5.31
N ASP A 8 0.80 -17.10 -6.01
CA ASP A 8 0.20 -18.43 -5.96
C ASP A 8 0.33 -19.10 -4.58
N GLN A 9 1.42 -18.81 -3.86
CA GLN A 9 1.65 -19.31 -2.50
C GLN A 9 0.88 -18.52 -1.43
N MET A 10 0.39 -17.32 -1.76
CA MET A 10 -0.44 -16.52 -0.87
C MET A 10 -1.91 -16.97 -0.89
N GLU A 11 -2.32 -17.73 -1.89
CA GLU A 11 -3.70 -18.20 -2.03
C GLU A 11 -4.07 -19.11 -0.85
N ASN A 12 -5.12 -18.73 -0.11
CA ASN A 12 -5.57 -19.41 1.12
C ASN A 12 -4.52 -19.49 2.25
N LEU A 13 -3.45 -18.69 2.20
CA LEU A 13 -2.40 -18.73 3.21
C LEU A 13 -2.86 -18.22 4.58
N LEU A 14 -3.73 -17.19 4.59
CA LEU A 14 -4.21 -16.53 5.80
C LEU A 14 -5.73 -16.58 5.87
N PRO A 15 -6.34 -17.14 6.93
CA PRO A 15 -7.78 -17.04 7.15
C PRO A 15 -8.21 -15.59 7.40
N MET A 16 -9.33 -15.18 6.80
CA MET A 16 -9.89 -13.83 6.96
C MET A 16 -10.11 -13.43 8.43
N SER A 17 -10.50 -14.37 9.29
CA SER A 17 -10.68 -14.09 10.72
C SER A 17 -9.38 -13.65 11.41
N GLU A 18 -8.26 -14.30 11.09
CA GLU A 18 -6.95 -13.93 11.65
C GLU A 18 -6.48 -12.57 11.12
N GLU A 19 -6.80 -12.24 9.87
CA GLU A 19 -6.52 -10.93 9.28
C GLU A 19 -7.28 -9.81 10.00
N ILE A 20 -8.59 -10.01 10.25
CA ILE A 20 -9.43 -9.05 10.95
C ILE A 20 -8.89 -8.79 12.36
N ASP A 21 -8.59 -9.85 13.13
CA ASP A 21 -8.07 -9.72 14.49
C ASP A 21 -6.76 -8.90 14.53
N ALA A 22 -5.86 -9.14 13.57
CA ALA A 22 -4.61 -8.40 13.46
C ALA A 22 -4.83 -6.92 13.09
N ILE A 23 -5.77 -6.64 12.18
CA ILE A 23 -6.12 -5.28 11.75
C ILE A 23 -6.76 -4.50 12.90
N GLU A 24 -7.70 -5.10 13.63
CA GLU A 24 -8.35 -4.46 14.78
C GLU A 24 -7.33 -4.07 15.87
N GLN A 25 -6.38 -4.97 16.17
CA GLN A 25 -5.29 -4.68 17.09
C GLN A 25 -4.43 -3.52 16.59
N ALA A 26 -4.09 -3.50 15.29
CA ALA A 26 -3.29 -2.43 14.71
C ALA A 26 -3.99 -1.06 14.81
N PHE A 27 -5.29 -0.99 14.50
CA PHE A 27 -6.05 0.26 14.63
C PHE A 27 -6.21 0.71 16.08
N ARG A 28 -6.42 -0.22 17.01
CA ARG A 28 -6.47 0.09 18.45
C ARG A 28 -5.15 0.68 18.93
N GLU A 29 -4.02 0.10 18.53
CA GLU A 29 -2.69 0.61 18.87
C GLU A 29 -2.37 1.94 18.21
N LEU A 30 -2.82 2.16 16.98
CA LEU A 30 -2.69 3.44 16.29
C LEU A 30 -3.45 4.54 17.04
N GLY A 31 -4.69 4.26 17.46
CA GLY A 31 -5.49 5.17 18.28
C GLY A 31 -4.88 5.47 19.66
N GLN A 32 -4.02 4.59 20.16
CA GLN A 32 -3.26 4.78 21.40
C GLN A 32 -1.88 5.42 21.19
N GLY A 33 -1.49 5.73 19.95
CA GLY A 33 -0.17 6.27 19.61
C GLY A 33 0.99 5.27 19.79
N LYS A 34 0.70 3.96 19.82
CA LYS A 34 1.71 2.88 19.95
C LYS A 34 2.16 2.35 18.59
N ALA A 35 1.20 2.13 17.70
CA ALA A 35 1.49 1.83 16.30
C ALA A 35 1.69 3.14 15.53
N MET A 36 2.52 3.10 14.49
CA MET A 36 2.84 4.28 13.70
C MET A 36 2.96 3.94 12.22
N ASN A 37 2.56 4.90 11.39
CA ASN A 37 2.91 4.96 9.98
C ASN A 37 3.80 6.18 9.77
N ALA A 38 4.87 6.04 9.00
CA ALA A 38 5.55 7.23 8.51
C ALA A 38 4.70 7.89 7.40
N PRO A 39 4.87 9.18 7.13
CA PRO A 39 4.30 9.79 5.94
C PRO A 39 4.62 8.96 4.70
N ARG A 40 3.59 8.61 3.93
CA ARG A 40 3.77 7.89 2.66
C ARG A 40 4.70 8.70 1.76
N ALA A 41 5.77 8.06 1.32
CA ALA A 41 6.67 8.65 0.33
C ALA A 41 6.29 8.12 -1.05
N TRP A 42 6.33 9.02 -2.04
CA TRP A 42 6.10 8.67 -3.43
C TRP A 42 7.03 9.45 -4.34
N LEU A 43 7.48 8.80 -5.40
CA LEU A 43 8.09 9.46 -6.54
C LEU A 43 7.06 9.48 -7.67
N ARG A 44 6.94 10.62 -8.34
CA ARG A 44 6.12 10.76 -9.54
C ARG A 44 6.95 11.35 -10.67
N THR A 45 6.90 10.72 -11.83
CA THR A 45 7.55 11.21 -13.04
C THR A 45 6.62 11.06 -14.24
N PRO A 46 6.66 11.97 -15.24
CA PRO A 46 6.00 11.75 -16.52
C PRO A 46 6.38 10.40 -17.14
N TRP A 47 5.43 9.76 -17.81
CA TRP A 47 5.62 8.43 -18.39
C TRP A 47 5.00 8.30 -19.78
N LYS A 48 5.82 7.96 -20.78
CA LYS A 48 5.54 7.58 -22.18
C LYS A 48 4.49 8.40 -22.95
N GLU A 49 3.25 8.41 -22.48
CA GLU A 49 2.11 9.08 -23.10
C GLU A 49 1.88 10.47 -22.50
N GLU A 50 1.23 11.35 -23.27
CA GLU A 50 0.78 12.65 -22.76
C GLU A 50 -0.21 12.45 -21.60
N GLY A 51 0.01 13.17 -20.50
CA GLY A 51 -0.74 12.99 -19.25
C GLY A 51 -0.39 11.70 -18.47
N GLY A 52 0.53 10.87 -18.98
CA GLY A 52 0.99 9.66 -18.31
C GLY A 52 1.92 9.95 -17.14
N GLN A 53 1.74 9.24 -16.05
CA GLN A 53 2.53 9.35 -14.82
C GLN A 53 2.94 7.95 -14.34
N HIS A 54 4.17 7.82 -13.86
CA HIS A 54 4.66 6.64 -13.17
C HIS A 54 4.90 6.99 -11.70
N TYR A 55 4.30 6.19 -10.83
CA TYR A 55 4.40 6.32 -9.38
C TYR A 55 5.25 5.20 -8.82
N PHE A 56 6.13 5.54 -7.90
CA PHE A 56 6.79 4.59 -7.03
C PHE A 56 6.42 4.90 -5.59
N ASN A 57 5.74 3.97 -4.92
CA ASN A 57 5.16 4.15 -3.61
C ASN A 57 5.99 3.45 -2.53
N ASN A 58 6.13 4.12 -1.40
CA ASN A 58 6.70 3.58 -0.17
C ASN A 58 5.71 3.85 0.98
N ILE A 59 5.16 2.76 1.52
CA ILE A 59 4.24 2.78 2.65
C ILE A 59 4.87 1.93 3.74
N MET A 60 5.30 2.58 4.82
CA MET A 60 5.91 1.90 5.97
C MET A 60 5.04 2.04 7.22
N GLY A 61 4.98 0.96 7.99
CA GLY A 61 4.22 0.89 9.23
C GLY A 61 4.88 -0.04 10.25
N LEU A 62 4.58 0.23 11.51
CA LEU A 62 5.03 -0.55 12.67
C LEU A 62 3.86 -0.74 13.62
N VAL A 63 3.62 -2.00 14.02
CA VAL A 63 2.58 -2.38 14.98
C VAL A 63 3.19 -3.33 16.02
N PRO A 64 3.55 -2.82 17.22
CA PRO A 64 4.19 -3.63 18.26
C PRO A 64 3.38 -4.85 18.73
N GLY A 65 2.06 -4.75 18.86
CA GLY A 65 1.23 -5.86 19.37
C GLY A 65 1.19 -7.11 18.49
N VAL A 66 1.36 -6.93 17.18
CA VAL A 66 1.49 -8.03 16.21
C VAL A 66 2.97 -8.37 15.94
N LYS A 67 3.90 -7.73 16.65
CA LYS A 67 5.36 -7.91 16.54
C LYS A 67 5.87 -7.75 15.11
N SER A 68 5.29 -6.82 14.36
CA SER A 68 5.58 -6.64 12.94
C SER A 68 5.91 -5.20 12.57
N MET A 69 6.85 -5.08 11.64
CA MET A 69 7.14 -3.89 10.86
C MET A 69 7.08 -4.28 9.40
N ALA A 70 6.39 -3.49 8.59
CA ALA A 70 6.22 -3.77 7.18
C ALA A 70 6.53 -2.54 6.34
N LEU A 71 7.09 -2.83 5.17
CA LEU A 71 7.30 -1.88 4.10
C LEU A 71 6.63 -2.43 2.86
N ARG A 72 5.57 -1.75 2.41
CA ARG A 72 4.96 -2.00 1.11
C ARG A 72 5.61 -1.06 0.11
N ILE A 73 6.21 -1.66 -0.92
CA ILE A 73 6.72 -0.97 -2.10
C ILE A 73 5.91 -1.45 -3.29
N ASP A 74 5.40 -0.51 -4.07
CA ASP A 74 4.75 -0.81 -5.34
C ASP A 74 5.02 0.29 -6.37
N SER A 75 4.81 -0.05 -7.63
CA SER A 75 4.78 0.88 -8.74
C SER A 75 3.42 0.83 -9.42
N SER A 76 2.90 1.99 -9.81
CA SER A 76 1.65 2.09 -10.58
C SER A 76 1.78 3.13 -11.66
N PHE A 77 0.99 2.96 -12.73
CA PHE A 77 0.91 3.94 -13.80
C PHE A 77 -0.45 4.63 -13.73
N SER A 78 -0.49 5.91 -14.08
CA SER A 78 -1.76 6.59 -14.28
C SER A 78 -1.75 7.43 -15.53
N LYS A 79 -2.92 7.66 -16.11
CA LYS A 79 -3.12 8.65 -17.16
C LYS A 79 -4.14 9.69 -16.71
N GLU A 80 -3.75 10.95 -16.83
CA GLU A 80 -4.68 12.06 -16.69
C GLU A 80 -5.61 12.11 -17.90
N VAL A 81 -6.92 12.14 -17.66
CA VAL A 81 -7.95 12.23 -18.70
C VAL A 81 -9.00 13.27 -18.32
N GLN A 82 -9.56 13.95 -19.32
CA GLN A 82 -10.68 14.87 -19.15
C GLN A 82 -12.00 14.17 -19.51
N VAL A 83 -12.93 14.13 -18.57
CA VAL A 83 -14.27 13.56 -18.78
C VAL A 83 -15.31 14.57 -18.33
N ALA A 84 -16.14 15.05 -19.26
CA ALA A 84 -17.18 16.06 -19.00
C ALA A 84 -16.68 17.32 -18.26
N GLY A 85 -15.43 17.73 -18.52
CA GLY A 85 -14.79 18.90 -17.88
C GLY A 85 -14.16 18.63 -16.51
N VAL A 86 -14.09 17.36 -16.08
CA VAL A 86 -13.44 16.94 -14.83
C VAL A 86 -12.16 16.16 -15.14
N THR A 87 -11.07 16.55 -14.49
CA THR A 87 -9.79 15.81 -14.52
C THR A 87 -9.90 14.54 -13.68
N LEU A 88 -9.66 13.39 -14.32
CA LEU A 88 -9.58 12.08 -13.68
C LEU A 88 -8.19 11.47 -13.88
N PHE A 89 -7.76 10.65 -12.92
CA PHE A 89 -6.53 9.85 -13.03
C PHE A 89 -6.92 8.38 -13.13
N LEU A 90 -6.79 7.80 -14.31
CA LEU A 90 -7.01 6.37 -14.53
C LEU A 90 -5.75 5.61 -14.12
N LEU A 91 -5.86 4.68 -13.18
CA LEU A 91 -4.76 3.82 -12.73
C LEU A 91 -4.72 2.54 -13.58
N PHE A 92 -3.52 2.16 -14.02
CA PHE A 92 -3.24 0.96 -14.82
C PHE A 92 -2.14 0.11 -14.17
#